data_AF-A0A9N9JDE1-F1
#
_entry.id   AF-A0A9N9JDE1-F1
#
_cell.length_a   1.000
_cell.length_b   1.000
_cell.length_c   1.000
_cell.angle_alpha   90.00
_cell.angle_beta   90.00
_cell.angle_gamma   90.00
#
_symmetry.space_group_name_H-M   'P 1'
#
loop_
_entity.id
_entity.type
_entity.pdbx_description
1 polymer ?
#
loop_
_entity_poly.entity_id
_entity_poly.type
_entity_poly.pdbx_seq_one_letter_code
_entity_poly.pdbx_strand_id
1 'polypeptide(L)'
;VSKLSIMVMVKISQNCPPWKRITEGLNIEGYCPNSSCQSYNKGRVIFCWGFGNGGVFNFLQDKQFCKCPLCNRNFEPTNFGFLDTWYKVSGWKKTSSTEALNVSHEWEFAPNSSYTTFSGDNQISSDW
;
A
#
# COMPACT_ATOMS: atom_id res chain seq x y z
N VAL A 1 15.55 -20.54 -8.81
CA VAL A 1 15.37 -19.08 -8.95
C VAL A 1 14.84 -18.57 -7.63
N SER A 2 15.66 -17.85 -6.86
CA SER A 2 15.29 -17.38 -5.51
C SER A 2 14.14 -16.36 -5.60
N LYS A 3 12.99 -16.70 -5.00
CA LYS A 3 11.92 -15.74 -4.72
C LYS A 3 12.48 -14.71 -3.75
N LEU A 4 12.79 -13.51 -4.23
CA LEU A 4 12.91 -12.36 -3.33
C LEU A 4 11.49 -12.02 -2.85
N SER A 5 11.16 -12.47 -1.64
CA SER A 5 9.97 -12.01 -0.93
C SER A 5 10.24 -10.58 -0.47
N ILE A 6 9.80 -9.60 -1.27
CA ILE A 6 9.95 -8.16 -0.98
C ILE A 6 8.84 -7.69 -0.01
N MET A 7 7.88 -8.57 0.29
CA MET A 7 6.86 -8.34 1.30
C MET A 7 7.47 -8.43 2.69
N VAL A 8 7.11 -7.48 3.54
CA VAL A 8 7.50 -7.39 4.94
C VAL A 8 6.25 -7.21 5.79
N MET A 9 6.27 -7.80 6.99
CA MET A 9 5.26 -7.57 8.00
C MET A 9 5.72 -6.43 8.89
N VAL A 10 4.85 -5.45 9.09
CA VAL A 10 5.14 -4.27 9.90
C VAL A 10 4.09 -4.13 11.00
N LYS A 11 4.54 -3.67 12.17
CA LYS A 11 3.68 -3.52 13.33
C LYS A 11 2.60 -2.46 13.09
N ILE A 12 1.37 -2.80 13.48
CA ILE A 12 0.23 -1.89 13.47
C ILE A 12 0.26 -1.03 14.74
N SER A 13 0.17 0.28 14.57
CA SER A 13 0.07 1.31 15.58
C SER A 13 -1.39 1.63 15.89
N GLN A 14 -1.74 1.62 17.18
CA GLN A 14 -3.06 2.04 17.63
C GLN A 14 -3.26 3.58 17.54
N ASN A 15 -2.16 4.33 17.41
CA ASN A 15 -2.16 5.79 17.37
C ASN A 15 -1.79 6.31 15.97
N CYS A 16 -2.30 5.67 14.91
CA CYS A 16 -2.05 6.12 13.55
C CYS A 16 -2.85 7.40 13.23
N PRO A 17 -2.26 8.35 12.48
CA PRO A 17 -3.00 9.52 12.02
C PRO A 17 -4.22 9.14 11.17
N PRO A 18 -5.29 9.94 11.13
CA PRO A 18 -6.53 9.59 10.42
C PRO A 18 -6.34 9.25 8.93
N TRP A 19 -5.29 9.77 8.28
CA TRP A 19 -4.98 9.49 6.88
C TRP A 19 -4.20 8.20 6.64
N LYS A 20 -3.83 7.47 7.71
CA LYS A 20 -3.12 6.19 7.68
C LYS A 20 -3.96 5.02 8.22
N ARG A 21 -5.25 5.21 8.43
CA ARG A 21 -6.12 4.11 8.86
C ARG A 21 -6.15 3.03 7.78
N ILE A 22 -5.99 1.78 8.21
CA ILE A 22 -6.06 0.58 7.37
C ILE A 22 -7.35 -0.19 7.68
N THR A 23 -7.82 -0.98 6.73
CA THR A 23 -8.91 -1.94 6.91
C THR A 23 -8.48 -3.31 6.45
N GLU A 24 -9.30 -4.33 6.74
CA GLU A 24 -9.16 -5.65 6.13
C GLU A 24 -9.17 -5.56 4.59
N GLY A 25 -8.47 -6.49 3.94
CA GLY A 25 -8.29 -6.51 2.48
C GLY A 25 -7.11 -5.65 2.00
N LEU A 26 -7.27 -5.05 0.83
CA LEU A 26 -6.24 -4.25 0.16
C LEU A 26 -6.27 -2.78 0.57
N ASN A 27 -5.10 -2.23 0.91
CA ASN A 27 -4.90 -0.84 1.28
C ASN A 27 -3.88 -0.20 0.32
N ILE A 28 -4.29 0.84 -0.38
CA ILE A 28 -3.45 1.53 -1.38
C ILE A 28 -2.79 2.76 -0.75
N GLU A 29 -1.48 2.89 -0.93
CA GLU A 29 -0.68 3.94 -0.31
C GLU A 29 -0.19 4.96 -1.34
N GLY A 30 -0.20 6.23 -0.99
CA GLY A 30 0.36 7.30 -1.82
C GLY A 30 0.57 8.59 -1.03
N TYR A 31 0.80 9.71 -1.72
CA TYR A 31 0.98 11.01 -1.09
C TYR A 31 -0.09 11.98 -1.55
N CYS A 32 -0.77 12.63 -0.61
CA CYS A 32 -1.77 13.63 -0.96
C CYS A 32 -1.10 14.85 -1.63
N PRO A 33 -1.52 15.25 -2.85
CA PRO A 33 -0.91 16.38 -3.55
C PRO A 33 -1.48 17.74 -3.11
N ASN A 34 -2.50 17.76 -2.26
CA ASN A 34 -3.18 18.97 -1.84
C ASN A 34 -2.41 19.68 -0.72
N SER A 35 -1.75 20.80 -1.02
CA SER A 35 -0.98 21.58 -0.04
C SER A 35 -1.79 22.08 1.16
N SER A 36 -3.10 22.23 1.02
CA SER A 36 -4.01 22.62 2.11
C SER A 36 -4.50 21.43 2.94
N CYS A 37 -4.20 20.19 2.55
CA CYS A 37 -4.62 18.99 3.30
C CYS A 37 -3.74 18.79 4.52
N GLN A 38 -4.34 18.40 5.65
CA GLN A 38 -3.61 18.09 6.88
C GLN A 38 -2.49 17.05 6.71
N SER A 39 -2.64 16.13 5.74
CA SER A 39 -1.66 15.07 5.47
C SER A 39 -0.51 15.48 4.55
N TYR A 40 -0.56 16.68 3.95
CA TYR A 40 0.45 17.14 2.99
C TYR A 40 1.83 17.18 3.65
N ASN A 41 2.83 16.57 3.01
CA ASN A 41 4.20 16.42 3.51
C ASN A 41 4.36 15.75 4.90
N LYS A 42 3.32 15.10 5.44
CA LYS A 42 3.40 14.38 6.74
C LYS A 42 3.59 12.87 6.60
N GLY A 43 3.59 12.35 5.37
CA GLY A 43 3.77 10.93 5.08
C GLY A 43 2.72 10.40 4.10
N ARG A 44 2.69 9.06 3.95
CA ARG A 44 1.73 8.41 3.06
C ARG A 44 0.31 8.50 3.60
N VAL A 45 -0.65 8.63 2.69
CA VAL A 45 -2.08 8.46 2.92
C VAL A 45 -2.52 7.08 2.43
N ILE A 46 -3.57 6.54 3.03
CA ILE A 46 -4.13 5.23 2.70
C ILE A 46 -5.53 5.39 2.14
N PHE A 47 -5.76 4.77 0.99
CA PHE A 47 -7.07 4.52 0.42
C PHE A 47 -7.42 3.04 0.60
N CYS A 48 -8.43 2.77 1.42
CA CYS A 48 -8.87 1.42 1.73
C CYS A 48 -9.72 0.87 0.58
N TRP A 49 -9.11 0.13 -0.35
CA TRP A 49 -9.84 -0.56 -1.40
C TRP A 49 -10.65 -1.74 -0.85
N GLY A 50 -10.13 -2.38 0.21
CA GLY A 50 -10.72 -3.57 0.83
C GLY A 50 -10.85 -4.69 -0.18
N PHE A 51 -12.09 -5.12 -0.42
CA PHE A 51 -12.46 -6.13 -1.41
C PHE A 51 -13.14 -5.53 -2.65
N GLY A 52 -12.88 -4.25 -2.95
CA GLY A 52 -13.40 -3.56 -4.13
C GLY A 52 -13.16 -4.33 -5.42
N ASN A 53 -14.11 -4.28 -6.35
CA ASN A 53 -14.05 -5.01 -7.62
C ASN A 53 -13.69 -6.51 -7.48
N GLY A 54 -14.27 -7.19 -6.48
CA GLY A 54 -13.98 -8.60 -6.21
C GLY A 54 -12.56 -8.86 -5.68
N GLY A 55 -11.94 -7.86 -5.04
CA GLY A 55 -10.58 -7.95 -4.52
C GLY A 55 -9.48 -7.71 -5.57
N VAL A 56 -9.84 -7.34 -6.80
CA VAL A 56 -8.88 -7.04 -7.87
C VAL A 56 -8.63 -5.55 -7.95
N PHE A 57 -7.35 -5.17 -8.00
CA PHE A 57 -6.93 -3.79 -8.23
C PHE A 57 -5.81 -3.75 -9.27
N ASN A 58 -6.01 -2.97 -10.32
CA ASN A 58 -5.04 -2.72 -11.37
C ASN A 58 -4.49 -1.29 -11.23
N PHE A 59 -3.19 -1.17 -10.95
CA PHE A 59 -2.52 0.12 -10.75
C PHE A 59 -2.64 1.11 -11.93
N LEU A 60 -2.89 0.62 -13.15
CA LEU A 60 -3.07 1.49 -14.32
C LEU A 60 -4.54 1.91 -14.52
N GLN A 61 -5.49 1.02 -14.24
CA GLN A 61 -6.91 1.23 -14.53
C GLN A 61 -7.66 1.83 -13.33
N ASP A 62 -7.32 1.40 -12.12
CA ASP A 62 -8.08 1.69 -10.90
C ASP A 62 -7.49 2.86 -10.10
N LYS A 63 -6.31 3.36 -10.47
CA LYS A 63 -5.66 4.47 -9.74
C LYS A 63 -6.49 5.75 -9.66
N GLN A 64 -7.43 5.95 -10.58
CA GLN A 64 -8.37 7.07 -10.56
C GLN A 64 -9.31 7.04 -9.35
N PHE A 65 -9.49 5.90 -8.70
CA PHE A 65 -10.29 5.76 -7.49
C PHE A 65 -9.52 6.10 -6.21
N CYS A 66 -8.19 6.15 -6.27
CA CYS A 66 -7.33 6.43 -5.12
C CYS A 66 -7.48 7.86 -4.63
N LYS A 67 -8.28 8.05 -3.57
CA LYS A 67 -8.59 9.36 -2.99
C LYS A 67 -8.03 9.48 -1.59
N CYS A 68 -7.47 10.66 -1.28
CA CYS A 68 -7.06 10.99 0.06
C CYS A 68 -8.28 10.96 1.00
N PRO A 69 -8.23 10.23 2.13
CA PRO A 69 -9.38 10.07 3.01
C PRO A 69 -9.79 11.37 3.73
N LEU A 70 -8.93 12.39 3.74
CA LEU A 70 -9.22 13.67 4.41
C LEU A 70 -9.82 14.72 3.47
N CYS A 71 -9.29 14.83 2.26
CA CYS A 71 -9.66 15.92 1.35
C CYS A 71 -10.25 15.44 0.01
N ASN A 72 -10.43 14.12 -0.15
CA ASN A 72 -11.04 13.47 -1.31
C ASN A 72 -10.37 13.76 -2.67
N ARG A 73 -9.16 14.34 -2.68
CA ARG A 73 -8.39 14.55 -3.91
C ARG A 73 -7.68 13.27 -4.30
N ASN A 74 -7.59 13.02 -5.61
CA ASN A 74 -6.86 11.89 -6.15
C ASN A 74 -5.37 11.99 -5.82
N PHE A 75 -4.74 10.86 -5.56
CA PHE A 75 -3.29 10.74 -5.43
C PHE A 75 -2.76 9.61 -6.33
N GLU A 76 -1.49 9.71 -6.74
CA GLU A 76 -0.84 8.62 -7.46
C GLU A 76 -0.44 7.52 -6.48
N PRO A 77 -0.88 6.26 -6.68
CA PRO A 77 -0.51 5.16 -5.81
C PRO A 77 0.98 4.82 -5.97
N THR A 78 1.67 4.60 -4.86
CA THR A 78 3.12 4.37 -4.81
C THR A 78 3.49 3.05 -4.14
N ASN A 79 2.60 2.53 -3.31
CA ASN A 79 2.75 1.26 -2.61
C ASN A 79 1.38 0.72 -2.21
N PHE A 80 1.33 -0.45 -1.60
CA PHE A 80 0.13 -1.07 -1.09
C PHE A 80 0.46 -2.13 -0.04
N GLY A 81 -0.55 -2.50 0.74
CA GLY A 81 -0.44 -3.59 1.69
C GLY A 81 -1.77 -4.25 1.99
N PHE A 82 -1.68 -5.31 2.78
CA PHE A 82 -2.75 -6.25 3.06
C PHE A 82 -2.91 -6.42 4.56
N LEU A 83 -4.16 -6.60 4.99
CA LEU A 83 -4.52 -6.93 6.36
C LEU A 83 -5.64 -7.98 6.33
N ASP A 84 -5.49 -9.04 7.13
CA ASP A 84 -6.49 -10.11 7.33
C ASP A 84 -7.12 -10.63 6.02
N THR A 85 -6.28 -10.98 5.05
CA THR A 85 -6.76 -11.41 3.73
C THR A 85 -5.79 -12.34 3.04
N TRP A 86 -6.32 -13.21 2.19
CA TRP A 86 -5.53 -13.87 1.15
C TRP A 86 -5.23 -12.88 0.03
N TYR A 87 -3.99 -12.90 -0.47
CA TYR A 87 -3.58 -12.04 -1.56
C TYR A 87 -2.69 -12.76 -2.56
N LYS A 88 -2.70 -12.27 -3.79
CA LYS A 88 -1.76 -12.62 -4.85
C LYS A 88 -1.34 -11.34 -5.55
N VAL A 89 -0.04 -11.18 -5.82
CA VAL A 89 0.51 -10.03 -6.52
C VAL A 89 1.28 -10.51 -7.74
N SER A 90 1.02 -9.88 -8.88
CA SER A 90 1.77 -10.06 -10.12
C SER A 90 2.05 -8.69 -10.76
N GLY A 91 3.29 -8.43 -11.15
CA GLY A 91 3.63 -7.21 -11.87
C GLY A 91 5.12 -6.88 -11.84
N TRP A 92 5.43 -5.64 -12.21
CA TRP A 92 6.79 -5.13 -12.25
C TRP A 92 6.93 -4.00 -11.25
N LYS A 93 7.91 -4.11 -10.34
CA LYS A 93 8.27 -3.04 -9.40
C LYS A 93 9.48 -2.31 -9.95
N LYS A 94 9.36 -1.00 -10.14
CA LYS A 94 10.51 -0.14 -10.45
C LYS A 94 11.35 0.00 -9.19
N THR A 95 12.62 -0.37 -9.25
CA THR A 95 13.60 -0.18 -8.19
C THR A 95 14.50 1.01 -8.52
N SER A 96 15.34 1.41 -7.57
CA SER A 96 16.39 2.43 -7.78
C SER A 96 17.47 1.98 -8.79
N SER A 97 17.61 0.67 -9.03
CA SER A 97 18.39 0.12 -10.14
C SER A 97 17.66 0.28 -11.49
N THR A 98 18.40 0.25 -12.59
CA THR A 98 17.84 0.31 -13.96
C THR A 98 16.99 -0.90 -14.35
N GLU A 99 16.90 -1.92 -13.49
CA GLU A 99 16.19 -3.17 -13.75
C GLU A 99 14.87 -3.22 -12.98
N ALA A 100 13.75 -3.37 -13.69
CA ALA A 100 12.47 -3.60 -13.05
C ALA A 100 12.43 -5.03 -12.46
N LEU A 101 12.00 -5.14 -11.21
CA LEU A 101 11.87 -6.43 -10.54
C LEU A 101 10.51 -7.05 -10.89
N ASN A 102 10.52 -8.23 -11.50
CA ASN A 102 9.29 -9.01 -11.66
C ASN A 102 8.87 -9.58 -10.29
N VAL A 103 7.70 -9.17 -9.84
CA VAL A 103 7.08 -9.61 -8.61
C VAL A 103 5.93 -10.53 -8.98
N SER A 104 6.08 -11.82 -8.71
CA SER A 104 5.00 -12.79 -8.82
C SER A 104 4.98 -13.67 -7.58
N HIS A 105 3.96 -13.51 -6.76
CA HIS A 105 3.72 -14.32 -5.58
C HIS A 105 2.60 -15.31 -5.87
N GLU A 106 2.66 -16.49 -5.25
CA GLU A 106 1.46 -17.32 -5.15
C GLU A 106 0.57 -16.79 -4.03
N TRP A 107 -0.63 -17.35 -3.90
CA TRP A 107 -1.54 -16.98 -2.82
C TRP A 107 -0.86 -17.12 -1.45
N GLU A 108 -0.92 -16.05 -0.66
CA GLU A 108 -0.40 -15.99 0.70
C GLU A 108 -1.43 -15.29 1.59
N PHE A 109 -1.41 -15.62 2.89
CA PHE A 109 -2.31 -15.01 3.86
C PHE A 109 -1.58 -13.89 4.62
N ALA A 110 -2.14 -12.68 4.59
CA ALA A 110 -1.74 -11.57 5.44
C ALA A 110 -2.51 -11.65 6.77
N PRO A 111 -1.85 -11.84 7.92
CA PRO A 111 -2.53 -11.95 9.21
C PRO A 111 -3.08 -10.59 9.67
N ASN A 112 -3.99 -10.60 10.64
CA ASN A 112 -4.51 -9.38 11.28
C ASN A 112 -3.56 -8.75 12.33
N SER A 113 -2.51 -9.46 12.74
CA SER A 113 -1.57 -9.01 13.76
C SER A 113 -0.49 -8.05 13.24
N SER A 114 -0.37 -7.93 11.91
CA SER A 114 0.64 -7.08 11.26
C SER A 114 0.16 -6.63 9.88
N TYR A 115 0.68 -5.48 9.43
CA TYR A 115 0.40 -4.98 8.09
C TYR A 115 1.43 -5.53 7.10
N THR A 116 0.96 -6.28 6.10
CA THR A 116 1.83 -6.94 5.11
C THR A 116 1.98 -6.04 3.88
N THR A 117 3.17 -5.47 3.66
CA THR A 117 3.42 -4.45 2.62
C THR A 117 4.78 -4.67 1.96
N PHE A 118 5.08 -3.97 0.86
CA PHE A 118 6.42 -4.03 0.27
C PHE A 118 7.44 -3.21 1.09
N SER A 119 8.66 -3.73 1.20
CA SER A 119 9.79 -2.91 1.67
C SER A 119 10.00 -1.73 0.69
N GLY A 120 10.05 -0.53 1.24
CA GLY A 120 10.42 0.68 0.50
C GLY A 120 11.91 0.96 0.66
N ASP A 121 12.54 1.55 -0.36
CA ASP A 121 13.97 1.92 -0.36
C ASP A 121 14.36 2.96 0.72
N ASN A 122 13.40 3.47 1.51
CA ASN A 122 13.60 4.41 2.62
C ASN A 122 12.78 4.01 3.86
N GLN A 123 13.00 2.81 4.41
CA GLN A 123 12.46 2.45 5.72
C GLN A 123 13.29 3.10 6.84
N ILE A 124 12.95 4.34 7.19
CA ILE A 124 13.21 4.84 8.54
C ILE A 124 11.94 4.52 9.34
N SER A 125 11.94 3.40 10.07
CA SER A 125 11.04 3.06 11.18
C SER A 125 9.59 3.54 11.00
N SER A 126 8.75 2.77 10.32
CA SER A 126 7.31 3.10 10.19
C SER A 126 6.47 2.09 10.95
N ASP A 127 6.15 2.37 12.22
CA ASP A 127 4.90 1.83 12.79
C ASP A 127 3.73 2.35 11.92
N TRP A 128 2.85 1.45 11.47
CA TRP A 128 1.72 1.77 10.58
C TRP A 128 0.43 2.02 11.34
#